data_AF-A0A7C1YUE8-F1
#
_entry.id   AF-A0A7C1YUE8-F1
#
_cell.length_a   1.000
_cell.length_b   1.000
_cell.length_c   1.000
_cell.angle_alpha   90.00
_cell.angle_beta   90.00
_cell.angle_gamma   90.00
#
_symmetry.space_group_name_H-M   'P 1'
#
loop_
_entity.id
_entity.type
_entity.pdbx_description
1 polymer ?
#
loop_
_entity_poly.entity_id
_entity_poly.type
_entity_poly.pdbx_seq_one_letter_code
_entity_poly.pdbx_strand_id
1 'polypeptide(L)'
;MQSAQKISGYGRVLAKIRVDQQVNKPLLGKPYLKYGQCYALWSYFLQLGGILAAKHSAKLDAFGHAFLGMWGPSGSVANFFAEVAECIVSDYVRDSVTFGDFVTAEFIRRIDYRGDAQRFFYEQGMNKLPTDTAQELAWQYSQQGAALGIIYPHIVRRMFEQTHAAVPKKFWRQAHAAGLNIPREQDLMSYEETEEGENEGFMLYCRECCPDLNSILCM
;
A
#
# COMPACT_ATOMS: atom_id res chain seq x y z
N MET A 1 -13.08 -22.73 22.76
CA MET A 1 -12.27 -21.75 22.00
C MET A 1 -11.35 -22.53 21.08
N GLN A 2 -11.65 -22.57 19.78
CA GLN A 2 -10.71 -23.12 18.79
C GLN A 2 -9.49 -22.21 18.71
N SER A 3 -8.28 -22.76 18.67
CA SER A 3 -7.07 -21.96 18.50
C SER A 3 -7.14 -21.28 17.14
N ALA A 4 -7.31 -19.95 17.13
CA ALA A 4 -7.20 -19.17 15.90
C ALA A 4 -5.83 -19.46 15.27
N GLN A 5 -5.84 -20.07 14.09
CA GLN A 5 -4.62 -20.39 13.37
C GLN A 5 -3.91 -19.08 13.03
N LYS A 6 -2.64 -18.96 13.42
CA LYS A 6 -1.84 -17.75 13.16
C LYS A 6 -1.55 -17.67 11.66
N ILE A 7 -2.31 -16.86 10.93
CA ILE A 7 -2.12 -16.61 9.49
C ILE A 7 -1.18 -15.43 9.25
N SER A 8 -0.48 -15.43 8.11
CA SER A 8 0.50 -14.39 7.77
C SER A 8 -0.14 -13.02 7.46
N GLY A 9 -1.41 -13.04 7.01
CA GLY A 9 -2.13 -11.88 6.48
C GLY A 9 -1.87 -11.68 4.99
N TYR A 10 -2.93 -11.38 4.22
CA TYR A 10 -2.87 -11.14 2.78
C TYR A 10 -1.83 -10.07 2.40
N GLY A 11 -1.82 -8.93 3.10
CA GLY A 11 -0.89 -7.84 2.82
C GLY A 11 0.59 -8.26 2.92
N ARG A 12 0.93 -9.11 3.89
CA ARG A 12 2.29 -9.64 4.05
C ARG A 12 2.66 -10.63 2.96
N VAL A 13 1.73 -11.53 2.59
CA VAL A 13 1.93 -12.49 1.50
C VAL A 13 2.13 -11.77 0.17
N LEU A 14 1.27 -10.79 -0.13
CA LEU A 14 1.36 -10.01 -1.35
C LEU A 14 2.63 -9.14 -1.39
N ALA A 15 3.03 -8.54 -0.27
CA ALA A 15 4.30 -7.78 -0.17
C ALA A 15 5.49 -8.63 -0.59
N LYS A 16 5.57 -9.86 -0.09
CA LYS A 16 6.63 -10.80 -0.50
C LYS A 16 6.59 -11.08 -2.01
N ILE A 17 5.42 -11.44 -2.56
CA ILE A 17 5.26 -11.76 -3.98
C ILE A 17 5.68 -10.57 -4.86
N ARG A 18 5.20 -9.35 -4.54
CA ARG A 18 5.50 -8.15 -5.33
C ARG A 18 6.97 -7.73 -5.24
N VAL A 19 7.61 -7.88 -4.07
CA VAL A 19 9.06 -7.65 -3.92
C VAL A 19 9.86 -8.64 -4.76
N ASP A 20 9.49 -9.93 -4.71
CA ASP A 20 10.18 -10.98 -5.47
C ASP A 20 10.09 -10.75 -6.99
N GLN A 21 9.01 -10.14 -7.47
CA GLN A 21 8.83 -9.75 -8.88
C GLN A 21 9.70 -8.56 -9.31
N GLN A 22 10.09 -7.68 -8.38
CA GLN A 22 10.83 -6.44 -8.67
C GLN A 22 12.32 -6.50 -8.29
N VAL A 23 12.76 -7.64 -7.75
CA VAL A 23 14.09 -7.77 -7.17
C VAL A 23 15.19 -7.68 -8.23
N ASN A 24 16.20 -6.85 -7.95
CA ASN A 24 17.43 -6.82 -8.74
C ASN A 24 18.35 -7.93 -8.23
N LYS A 25 18.77 -8.82 -9.12
CA LYS A 25 19.69 -9.93 -8.83
C LYS A 25 21.06 -9.62 -9.44
N PRO A 26 21.98 -9.00 -8.71
CA PRO A 26 23.33 -8.77 -9.22
C PRO A 26 24.08 -10.11 -9.37
N LEU A 27 25.05 -10.15 -10.28
CA LEU A 27 25.94 -11.33 -10.45
C LEU A 27 26.69 -11.69 -9.17
N LEU A 28 27.01 -10.69 -8.35
CA LEU A 28 27.62 -10.84 -7.02
C LEU A 28 26.87 -9.94 -6.02
N GLY A 29 26.55 -10.50 -4.85
CA GLY A 29 25.89 -9.78 -3.75
C GLY A 29 24.46 -10.24 -3.46
N LYS A 30 23.85 -9.65 -2.43
CA LYS A 30 22.48 -9.98 -2.03
C LYS A 30 21.45 -9.33 -2.97
N PRO A 31 20.28 -9.95 -3.18
CA PRO A 31 19.17 -9.34 -3.88
C PRO A 31 18.73 -8.04 -3.21
N TYR A 32 18.29 -7.06 -4.00
CA TYR A 32 17.91 -5.73 -3.49
C TYR A 32 16.85 -5.06 -4.36
N LEU A 33 16.15 -4.08 -3.79
CA LEU A 33 15.35 -3.12 -4.53
C LEU A 33 16.02 -1.75 -4.47
N LYS A 34 15.80 -0.92 -5.49
CA LYS A 34 16.18 0.49 -5.45
C LYS A 34 15.09 1.29 -4.74
N TYR A 35 15.44 2.37 -4.04
CA TYR A 35 14.44 3.23 -3.39
C TYR A 35 13.34 3.70 -4.35
N GLY A 36 13.68 4.04 -5.60
CA GLY A 36 12.68 4.38 -6.62
C GLY A 36 11.64 3.28 -6.89
N GLN A 37 12.06 2.00 -6.88
CA GLN A 37 11.13 0.86 -7.00
C GLN A 37 10.29 0.69 -5.74
N CYS A 38 10.92 0.85 -4.58
CA CYS A 38 10.25 0.77 -3.29
C CYS A 38 9.12 1.79 -3.16
N TYR A 39 9.28 3.02 -3.65
CA TYR A 39 8.23 4.04 -3.55
C TYR A 39 6.94 3.67 -4.27
N ALA A 40 7.05 3.17 -5.51
CA ALA A 40 5.89 2.71 -6.25
C ALA A 40 5.21 1.53 -5.52
N LEU A 41 6.01 0.59 -5.02
CA LEU A 41 5.54 -0.57 -4.27
C LEU A 41 4.81 -0.15 -2.98
N TRP A 42 5.42 0.69 -2.16
CA TRP A 42 4.88 1.14 -0.88
C TRP A 42 3.62 1.99 -1.05
N SER A 43 3.57 2.85 -2.07
CA SER A 43 2.37 3.62 -2.41
C SER A 43 1.22 2.71 -2.82
N TYR A 44 1.50 1.65 -3.58
CA TYR A 44 0.52 0.62 -3.89
C TYR A 44 0.00 -0.07 -2.63
N PHE A 45 0.85 -0.44 -1.67
CA PHE A 45 0.40 -1.08 -0.44
C PHE A 45 -0.43 -0.16 0.47
N LEU A 46 -0.09 1.12 0.53
CA LEU A 46 -0.92 2.13 1.18
C LEU A 46 -2.31 2.22 0.54
N GLN A 47 -2.37 2.31 -0.78
CA GLN A 47 -3.62 2.31 -1.53
C GLN A 47 -4.43 1.03 -1.29
N LEU A 48 -3.81 -0.14 -1.44
CA LEU A 48 -4.42 -1.44 -1.25
C LEU A 48 -5.07 -1.58 0.13
N GLY A 49 -4.31 -1.22 1.18
CA GLY A 49 -4.82 -1.22 2.54
C GLY A 49 -6.04 -0.32 2.70
N GLY A 50 -5.96 0.91 2.17
CA GLY A 50 -7.06 1.87 2.26
C GLY A 50 -8.33 1.42 1.55
N ILE A 51 -8.20 0.92 0.32
CA ILE A 51 -9.33 0.47 -0.49
C ILE A 51 -10.00 -0.76 0.15
N LEU A 52 -9.23 -1.80 0.47
CA LEU A 52 -9.81 -3.03 1.02
C LEU A 52 -10.40 -2.82 2.41
N ALA A 53 -9.75 -2.00 3.25
CA ALA A 53 -10.28 -1.70 4.57
C ALA A 53 -11.59 -0.93 4.49
N ALA A 54 -11.66 0.11 3.64
CA ALA A 54 -12.90 0.87 3.44
C ALA A 54 -14.06 -0.05 3.03
N LYS A 55 -13.81 -0.95 2.06
CA LYS A 55 -14.78 -1.95 1.60
C LYS A 55 -15.26 -2.90 2.69
N HIS A 56 -14.35 -3.37 3.54
CA HIS A 56 -14.64 -4.36 4.59
C HIS A 56 -14.83 -3.74 5.99
N SER A 57 -15.13 -2.44 6.05
CA SER A 57 -15.22 -1.67 7.30
C SER A 57 -16.29 -2.16 8.27
N ALA A 58 -17.34 -2.83 7.78
CA ALA A 58 -18.37 -3.43 8.64
C ALA A 58 -17.87 -4.69 9.39
N LYS A 59 -16.70 -5.23 9.04
CA LYS A 59 -16.19 -6.54 9.49
C LYS A 59 -14.74 -6.46 9.95
N LEU A 60 -14.41 -5.40 10.69
CA LEU A 60 -13.03 -5.00 11.03
C LEU A 60 -12.18 -6.11 11.60
N ASP A 61 -12.68 -6.85 12.59
CA ASP A 61 -11.87 -7.89 13.24
C ASP A 61 -11.53 -9.02 12.27
N ALA A 62 -12.49 -9.44 11.44
CA ALA A 62 -12.26 -10.47 10.41
C ALA A 62 -11.32 -9.95 9.31
N PHE A 63 -11.51 -8.70 8.88
CA PHE A 63 -10.64 -8.06 7.90
C PHE A 63 -9.22 -7.90 8.42
N GLY A 64 -9.02 -7.33 9.62
CA GLY A 64 -7.68 -7.15 10.21
C GLY A 64 -6.94 -8.46 10.40
N HIS A 65 -7.67 -9.53 10.74
CA HIS A 65 -7.09 -10.87 10.82
C HIS A 65 -6.69 -11.41 9.44
N ALA A 66 -7.59 -11.39 8.46
CA ALA A 66 -7.31 -11.91 7.12
C ALA A 66 -6.25 -11.07 6.38
N PHE A 67 -6.28 -9.75 6.52
CA PHE A 67 -5.45 -8.81 5.77
C PHE A 67 -4.08 -8.60 6.42
N LEU A 68 -4.01 -8.40 7.74
CA LEU A 68 -2.76 -8.09 8.45
C LEU A 68 -2.21 -9.25 9.28
N GLY A 69 -2.98 -10.33 9.47
CA GLY A 69 -2.63 -11.39 10.41
C GLY A 69 -2.79 -10.95 11.88
N MET A 70 -3.54 -9.87 12.13
CA MET A 70 -3.79 -9.37 13.48
C MET A 70 -4.90 -10.16 14.14
N TRP A 71 -4.67 -10.67 15.35
CA TRP A 71 -5.67 -11.38 16.13
C TRP A 71 -5.69 -10.84 17.56
N GLY A 72 -6.86 -10.82 18.17
CA GLY A 72 -7.07 -10.27 19.51
C GLY A 72 -8.54 -10.36 19.94
N PRO A 73 -8.88 -9.84 21.13
CA PRO A 73 -10.26 -9.69 21.56
C PRO A 73 -11.05 -8.81 20.58
N SER A 74 -12.37 -9.00 20.51
CA SER A 74 -13.20 -8.20 19.62
C SER A 74 -13.03 -6.69 19.88
N GLY A 75 -12.91 -5.92 18.80
CA GLY A 75 -12.66 -4.48 18.84
C GLY A 75 -11.19 -4.07 18.99
N SER A 76 -10.25 -5.00 19.23
CA SER A 76 -8.82 -4.67 19.34
C SER A 76 -8.26 -4.09 18.03
N VAL A 77 -8.75 -4.58 16.88
CA VAL A 77 -8.34 -4.09 15.57
C VAL A 77 -8.83 -2.66 15.34
N ALA A 78 -10.05 -2.34 15.79
CA ALA A 78 -10.62 -1.00 15.65
C ALA A 78 -9.83 0.05 16.43
N ASN A 79 -9.50 -0.23 17.71
CA ASN A 79 -8.69 0.68 18.53
C ASN A 79 -7.31 0.91 17.92
N PHE A 80 -6.66 -0.17 17.49
CA PHE A 80 -5.37 -0.09 16.81
C PHE A 80 -5.42 0.81 15.56
N PHE A 81 -6.44 0.64 14.71
CA PHE A 81 -6.58 1.48 13.52
C PHE A 81 -6.92 2.93 13.83
N ALA A 82 -7.70 3.20 14.88
CA ALA A 82 -7.97 4.57 15.31
C ALA A 82 -6.67 5.28 15.71
N GLU A 83 -5.85 4.65 16.56
CA GLU A 83 -4.56 5.22 16.99
C GLU A 83 -3.61 5.49 15.81
N VAL A 84 -3.51 4.55 14.87
CA VAL A 84 -2.68 4.72 13.67
C VAL A 84 -3.21 5.86 12.79
N ALA A 85 -4.53 5.93 12.58
CA ALA A 85 -5.13 6.95 11.73
C ALA A 85 -4.99 8.36 12.32
N GLU A 86 -5.13 8.50 13.65
CA GLU A 86 -4.92 9.77 14.35
C GLU A 86 -3.49 10.28 14.16
N CYS A 87 -2.48 9.41 14.33
CA CYS A 87 -1.08 9.77 14.11
C CYS A 87 -0.81 10.20 12.66
N ILE A 88 -1.49 9.60 11.69
CA ILE A 88 -1.32 9.95 10.27
C ILE A 88 -1.94 11.31 9.96
N VAL A 89 -3.17 11.55 10.42
CA VAL A 89 -3.91 12.78 10.08
C VAL A 89 -3.36 13.99 10.81
N SER A 90 -2.88 13.85 12.05
CA SER A 90 -2.25 14.96 12.78
C SER A 90 -1.04 15.54 12.05
N ASP A 91 -0.32 14.70 11.33
CA ASP A 91 1.01 15.03 10.81
C ASP A 91 1.00 15.37 9.31
N TYR A 92 0.05 14.84 8.52
CA TYR A 92 0.26 14.75 7.06
C TYR A 92 -0.92 15.06 6.14
N VAL A 93 -2.16 14.87 6.55
CA VAL A 93 -3.25 14.89 5.57
C VAL A 93 -3.68 16.31 5.24
N ARG A 94 -3.37 16.72 4.00
CA ARG A 94 -3.92 17.91 3.34
C ARG A 94 -4.75 17.47 2.15
N ASP A 95 -5.62 18.35 1.67
CA ASP A 95 -6.56 18.03 0.59
C ASP A 95 -5.92 17.59 -0.73
N SER A 96 -4.61 17.79 -0.94
CA SER A 96 -3.89 17.58 -2.21
C SER A 96 -2.83 16.46 -2.19
N VAL A 97 -2.91 15.52 -1.24
CA VAL A 97 -1.87 14.49 -1.05
C VAL A 97 -2.17 13.26 -1.90
N THR A 98 -1.23 12.82 -2.75
CA THR A 98 -1.29 11.50 -3.41
C THR A 98 -0.74 10.40 -2.49
N PHE A 99 -0.96 9.13 -2.82
CA PHE A 99 -0.32 8.02 -2.08
C PHE A 99 1.22 8.12 -2.13
N GLY A 100 1.77 8.53 -3.26
CA GLY A 100 3.21 8.73 -3.45
C GLY A 100 3.79 9.86 -2.61
N ASP A 101 3.07 10.97 -2.50
CA ASP A 101 3.47 12.11 -1.67
C ASP A 101 3.53 11.70 -0.19
N PHE A 102 2.50 11.00 0.28
CA PHE A 102 2.45 10.50 1.65
C PHE A 102 3.63 9.57 1.95
N VAL A 103 3.81 8.51 1.15
CA VAL A 103 4.88 7.53 1.38
C VAL A 103 6.25 8.17 1.34
N THR A 104 6.48 9.06 0.38
CA THR A 104 7.79 9.71 0.21
C THR A 104 8.12 10.56 1.42
N ALA A 105 7.18 11.40 1.84
CA ALA A 105 7.38 12.33 2.93
C ALA A 105 7.46 11.63 4.30
N GLU A 106 6.67 10.58 4.49
CA GLU A 106 6.73 9.70 5.67
C GLU A 106 8.07 8.97 5.76
N PHE A 107 8.55 8.40 4.64
CA PHE A 107 9.85 7.70 4.60
C PHE A 107 11.03 8.66 4.84
N ILE A 108 11.03 9.84 4.23
CA ILE A 108 12.05 10.88 4.42
C ILE A 108 12.17 11.25 5.90
N ARG A 109 11.04 11.38 6.60
CA ARG A 109 11.00 11.63 8.04
C ARG A 109 11.60 10.46 8.84
N ARG A 110 11.30 9.21 8.48
CA ARG A 110 11.84 8.01 9.16
C ARG A 110 13.36 7.95 9.13
N ILE A 111 13.98 8.43 8.06
CA ILE A 111 15.43 8.40 7.87
C ILE A 111 16.12 9.73 8.21
N ASP A 112 15.39 10.67 8.82
CA ASP A 112 15.85 12.02 9.17
C ASP A 112 16.53 12.77 8.00
N TYR A 113 15.99 12.61 6.78
CA TYR A 113 16.51 13.33 5.62
C TYR A 113 16.00 14.77 5.60
N ARG A 114 16.91 15.73 5.44
CA ARG A 114 16.63 17.18 5.56
C ARG A 114 16.32 17.89 4.24
N GLY A 115 16.43 17.22 3.11
CA GLY A 115 16.03 17.77 1.81
C GLY A 115 14.55 17.54 1.51
N ASP A 116 14.07 18.08 0.39
CA ASP A 116 12.71 17.82 -0.09
C ASP A 116 12.57 16.47 -0.82
N ALA A 117 11.33 16.09 -1.10
CA ALA A 117 10.97 14.83 -1.76
C ALA A 117 11.60 14.68 -3.16
N GLN A 118 11.64 15.76 -3.94
CA GLN A 118 12.18 15.73 -5.29
C GLN A 118 13.69 15.52 -5.25
N ARG A 119 14.39 16.26 -4.40
CA ARG A 119 15.82 16.13 -4.18
C ARG A 119 16.19 14.75 -3.65
N PHE A 120 15.42 14.22 -2.70
CA PHE A 120 15.61 12.87 -2.20
C PHE A 120 15.55 11.84 -3.33
N PHE A 121 14.54 11.92 -4.19
CA PHE A 121 14.37 10.97 -5.30
C PHE A 121 15.58 10.96 -6.24
N TYR A 122 16.09 12.14 -6.62
CA TYR A 122 17.27 12.23 -7.48
C TYR A 122 18.56 11.77 -6.81
N GLU A 123 18.76 12.11 -5.53
CA GLU A 123 20.00 11.79 -4.81
C GLU A 123 20.04 10.33 -4.33
N GLN A 124 18.90 9.79 -3.91
CA GLN A 124 18.82 8.53 -3.16
C GLN A 124 18.03 7.45 -3.90
N GLY A 125 17.34 7.77 -5.00
CA GLY A 125 16.49 6.82 -5.73
C GLY A 125 17.22 5.55 -6.21
N MET A 126 18.54 5.64 -6.41
CA MET A 126 19.40 4.53 -6.83
C MET A 126 19.99 3.73 -5.67
N ASN A 127 19.80 4.17 -4.43
CA ASN A 127 20.25 3.44 -3.26
C ASN A 127 19.53 2.10 -3.14
N LYS A 128 20.27 1.13 -2.61
CA LYS A 128 19.83 -0.25 -2.50
C LYS A 128 19.21 -0.47 -1.13
N LEU A 129 18.05 -1.12 -1.10
CA LEU A 129 17.38 -1.60 0.09
C LEU A 129 17.36 -3.13 0.09
N PRO A 130 17.68 -3.78 1.22
CA PRO A 130 17.44 -5.21 1.38
C PRO A 130 15.97 -5.57 1.14
N THR A 131 15.72 -6.73 0.53
CA THR A 131 14.37 -7.21 0.22
C THR A 131 13.49 -7.31 1.46
N ASP A 132 14.02 -7.81 2.56
CA ASP A 132 13.26 -8.03 3.80
C ASP A 132 12.78 -6.70 4.39
N THR A 133 13.62 -5.66 4.33
CA THR A 133 13.23 -4.31 4.73
C THR A 133 12.18 -3.72 3.80
N ALA A 134 12.29 -3.95 2.49
CA ALA A 134 11.28 -3.50 1.52
C ALA A 134 9.91 -4.16 1.77
N GLN A 135 9.90 -5.47 2.08
CA GLN A 135 8.70 -6.25 2.41
C GLN A 135 8.06 -5.78 3.71
N GLU A 136 8.86 -5.56 4.75
CA GLU A 136 8.36 -5.09 6.05
C GLU A 136 7.74 -3.69 5.93
N LEU A 137 8.39 -2.78 5.21
CA LEU A 137 7.84 -1.44 4.97
C LEU A 137 6.55 -1.49 4.12
N ALA A 138 6.49 -2.36 3.10
CA ALA A 138 5.26 -2.58 2.33
C ALA A 138 4.09 -3.05 3.22
N TRP A 139 4.35 -3.99 4.13
CA TRP A 139 3.33 -4.44 5.08
C TRP A 139 2.91 -3.32 6.04
N GLN A 140 3.84 -2.50 6.54
CA GLN A 140 3.52 -1.35 7.39
C GLN A 140 2.70 -0.28 6.65
N TYR A 141 2.99 0.01 5.38
CA TYR A 141 2.16 0.91 4.58
C TYR A 141 0.77 0.32 4.33
N SER A 142 0.65 -1.00 4.19
CA SER A 142 -0.68 -1.66 4.13
C SER A 142 -1.50 -1.41 5.39
N GLN A 143 -0.86 -1.46 6.55
CA GLN A 143 -1.48 -1.20 7.85
C GLN A 143 -1.91 0.27 8.00
N GLN A 144 -1.05 1.21 7.62
CA GLN A 144 -1.38 2.64 7.59
C GLN A 144 -2.54 2.93 6.63
N GLY A 145 -2.51 2.32 5.45
CA GLY A 145 -3.56 2.39 4.46
C GLY A 145 -4.87 1.89 5.04
N ALA A 146 -4.86 0.71 5.64
CA ALA A 146 -6.03 0.12 6.27
C ALA A 146 -6.61 1.03 7.36
N ALA A 147 -5.77 1.59 8.24
CA ALA A 147 -6.21 2.53 9.25
C ALA A 147 -6.94 3.75 8.65
N LEU A 148 -6.37 4.35 7.60
CA LEU A 148 -7.01 5.45 6.86
C LEU A 148 -8.31 5.01 6.19
N GLY A 149 -8.35 3.83 5.58
CA GLY A 149 -9.54 3.30 4.91
C GLY A 149 -10.71 3.09 5.87
N ILE A 150 -10.44 2.67 7.11
CA ILE A 150 -11.47 2.50 8.14
C ILE A 150 -11.97 3.84 8.66
N ILE A 151 -11.06 4.72 9.08
CA ILE A 151 -11.43 5.91 9.85
C ILE A 151 -11.76 7.08 8.91
N TYR A 152 -11.07 7.18 7.77
CA TYR A 152 -11.17 8.29 6.83
C TYR A 152 -11.27 7.82 5.37
N PRO A 153 -12.28 7.00 5.00
CA PRO A 153 -12.40 6.46 3.64
C PRO A 153 -12.46 7.54 2.55
N HIS A 154 -13.03 8.71 2.86
CA HIS A 154 -13.07 9.86 1.95
C HIS A 154 -11.69 10.43 1.63
N ILE A 155 -10.73 10.35 2.57
CA ILE A 155 -9.33 10.75 2.35
C ILE A 155 -8.69 9.76 1.37
N VAL A 156 -8.85 8.45 1.59
CA VAL A 156 -8.32 7.42 0.68
C VAL A 156 -8.87 7.59 -0.73
N ARG A 157 -10.19 7.83 -0.87
CA ARG A 157 -10.81 8.08 -2.18
C ARG A 157 -10.22 9.31 -2.87
N ARG A 158 -10.04 10.41 -2.13
CA ARG A 158 -9.42 11.63 -2.67
C ARG A 158 -7.96 11.42 -3.08
N MET A 159 -7.18 10.72 -2.26
CA MET A 159 -5.80 10.36 -2.58
C MET A 159 -5.75 9.52 -3.86
N PHE A 160 -6.69 8.59 -4.04
CA PHE A 160 -6.82 7.79 -5.26
C PHE A 160 -7.12 8.67 -6.48
N GLU A 161 -8.16 9.52 -6.41
CA GLU A 161 -8.55 10.41 -7.50
C GLU A 161 -7.39 11.32 -7.94
N GLN A 162 -6.55 11.76 -7.00
CA GLN A 162 -5.37 12.56 -7.30
C GLN A 162 -4.21 11.74 -7.86
N THR A 163 -3.95 10.56 -7.30
CA THR A 163 -2.88 9.66 -7.75
C THR A 163 -3.11 9.20 -9.19
N HIS A 164 -4.37 8.93 -9.54
CA HIS A 164 -4.77 8.42 -10.86
C HIS A 164 -5.37 9.49 -11.76
N ALA A 165 -5.23 10.78 -11.38
CA ALA A 165 -5.70 11.89 -12.21
C ALA A 165 -5.06 11.82 -13.60
N ALA A 166 -5.84 12.20 -14.62
CA ALA A 166 -5.37 12.18 -15.99
C ALA A 166 -4.18 13.13 -16.18
N VAL A 167 -3.02 12.55 -16.52
CA VAL A 167 -1.81 13.30 -16.83
C VAL A 167 -1.99 13.98 -18.19
N PRO A 168 -1.83 15.31 -18.29
CA PRO A 168 -1.99 16.00 -19.57
C PRO A 168 -1.12 15.41 -20.68
N LYS A 169 -1.70 15.21 -21.88
CA LYS A 169 -1.03 14.60 -23.04
C LYS A 169 0.33 15.22 -23.38
N LYS A 170 0.55 16.51 -23.06
CA LYS A 170 1.83 17.17 -23.28
C LYS A 170 2.97 16.48 -22.51
N PHE A 171 2.73 16.04 -21.28
CA PHE A 171 3.74 15.41 -20.44
C PHE A 171 4.06 14.00 -20.93
N TRP A 172 3.04 13.24 -21.37
CA TRP A 172 3.25 11.96 -22.05
C TRP A 172 4.15 12.11 -23.29
N ARG A 173 3.86 13.10 -24.15
CA ARG A 173 4.70 13.39 -25.33
C ARG A 173 6.13 13.77 -24.95
N GLN A 174 6.31 14.56 -23.89
CA GLN A 174 7.64 14.94 -23.40
C GLN A 174 8.41 13.72 -22.88
N ALA A 175 7.76 12.83 -22.14
CA ALA A 175 8.39 11.61 -21.63
C ALA A 175 8.82 10.67 -22.77
N HIS A 176 7.96 10.47 -23.77
CA HIS A 176 8.30 9.73 -24.99
C HIS A 176 9.45 10.38 -25.77
N ALA A 177 9.44 11.69 -25.92
CA ALA A 177 10.52 12.44 -26.57
C ALA A 177 11.85 12.35 -25.80
N ALA A 178 11.79 12.17 -24.47
CA ALA A 178 12.95 11.91 -23.62
C ALA A 178 13.41 10.43 -23.66
N GLY A 179 12.77 9.58 -24.47
CA GLY A 179 13.13 8.18 -24.64
C GLY A 179 12.63 7.25 -23.53
N LEU A 180 11.71 7.71 -22.67
CA LEU A 180 11.11 6.84 -21.66
C LEU A 180 10.21 5.79 -22.33
N ASN A 181 10.48 4.52 -22.04
CA ASN A 181 9.66 3.39 -22.50
C ASN A 181 8.43 3.23 -21.61
N ILE A 182 7.46 4.14 -21.77
CA ILE A 182 6.17 4.13 -21.07
C ILE A 182 5.03 3.76 -22.05
N PRO A 183 3.85 3.37 -21.56
CA PRO A 183 2.69 3.12 -22.42
C PRO A 183 2.36 4.31 -23.35
N ARG A 184 1.57 4.06 -24.41
CA ARG A 184 1.16 5.15 -25.31
C ARG A 184 0.24 6.15 -24.62
N GLU A 185 -0.59 5.67 -23.72
CA GLU A 185 -1.56 6.44 -22.96
C GLU A 185 -1.61 5.93 -21.52
N GLN A 186 -2.09 6.79 -20.62
CA GLN A 186 -2.32 6.39 -19.23
C GLN A 186 -3.46 5.39 -19.17
N ASP A 187 -3.26 4.32 -18.41
CA ASP A 187 -4.36 3.45 -18.02
C ASP A 187 -5.19 4.17 -16.93
N LEU A 188 -6.45 4.43 -17.22
CA LEU A 188 -7.36 5.13 -16.32
C LEU A 188 -8.34 4.11 -15.76
N MET A 189 -8.07 3.63 -14.55
CA MET A 189 -9.00 2.81 -13.79
C MET A 189 -9.75 3.68 -12.78
N SER A 190 -11.06 3.46 -12.68
CA SER A 190 -11.87 4.08 -11.62
C SER A 190 -11.52 3.49 -10.24
N TYR A 191 -11.96 4.18 -9.19
CA TYR A 191 -11.83 3.69 -7.82
C TYR A 191 -12.58 2.36 -7.68
N GLU A 192 -13.78 2.28 -8.23
CA GLU A 192 -14.66 1.12 -8.17
C GLU A 192 -14.07 -0.10 -8.89
N GLU A 193 -13.51 0.08 -10.10
CA GLU A 193 -12.83 -1.01 -10.82
C GLU A 193 -11.58 -1.49 -10.08
N THR A 194 -10.81 -0.56 -9.49
CA THR A 194 -9.64 -0.94 -8.69
C THR A 194 -10.05 -1.66 -7.41
N GLU A 195 -11.10 -1.19 -6.73
CA GLU A 195 -11.65 -1.86 -5.54
C GLU A 195 -12.11 -3.27 -5.86
N GLU A 196 -12.83 -3.47 -6.97
CA GLU A 196 -13.28 -4.79 -7.40
C GLU A 196 -12.10 -5.73 -7.67
N GLY A 197 -11.13 -5.29 -8.49
CA GLY A 197 -9.97 -6.10 -8.85
C GLY A 197 -9.08 -6.47 -7.65
N GLU A 198 -8.80 -5.53 -6.75
CA GLU A 198 -8.02 -5.82 -5.54
C GLU A 198 -8.81 -6.71 -4.56
N ASN A 199 -10.13 -6.52 -4.47
CA ASN A 199 -10.98 -7.33 -3.61
C ASN A 199 -11.10 -8.78 -4.11
N GLU A 200 -11.17 -9.01 -5.41
CA GLU A 200 -11.16 -10.37 -5.97
C GLU A 200 -9.91 -11.15 -5.52
N GLY A 201 -8.73 -10.53 -5.63
CA GLY A 201 -7.47 -11.13 -5.17
C GLY A 201 -7.45 -11.41 -3.67
N PHE A 202 -7.97 -10.48 -2.87
CA PHE A 202 -8.09 -10.66 -1.41
C PHE A 202 -9.08 -11.77 -1.02
N MET A 203 -10.25 -11.82 -1.66
CA MET A 203 -11.26 -12.83 -1.36
C MET A 203 -10.84 -14.22 -1.84
N LEU A 204 -10.08 -14.31 -2.94
CA LEU A 204 -9.46 -15.56 -3.36
C LEU A 204 -8.48 -16.07 -2.28
N TYR A 205 -7.59 -15.20 -1.78
CA TYR A 205 -6.72 -15.55 -0.66
C TYR A 205 -7.52 -16.01 0.57
N CYS A 206 -8.59 -15.30 0.93
CA CYS A 206 -9.40 -15.67 2.08
C CYS A 206 -10.02 -17.06 1.93
N ARG A 207 -10.55 -17.36 0.74
CA ARG A 207 -11.12 -18.67 0.42
C ARG A 207 -10.11 -19.81 0.58
N GLU A 208 -8.88 -19.61 0.14
CA GLU A 208 -7.85 -20.65 0.13
C GLU A 208 -7.12 -20.78 1.48
N CYS A 209 -6.86 -19.67 2.16
CA CYS A 209 -5.96 -19.63 3.31
C CYS A 209 -6.67 -19.41 4.66
N CYS A 210 -7.88 -18.87 4.68
CA CYS A 210 -8.64 -18.64 5.91
C CYS A 210 -10.16 -18.73 5.67
N PRO A 211 -10.69 -19.92 5.31
CA PRO A 211 -12.07 -20.11 4.89
C PRO A 211 -13.11 -19.66 5.94
N ASP A 212 -12.79 -19.79 7.23
CA ASP A 212 -13.64 -19.30 8.31
C ASP A 212 -13.82 -17.78 8.25
N LEU A 213 -12.74 -17.03 8.02
CA LEU A 213 -12.79 -15.58 7.86
C LEU A 213 -13.48 -15.19 6.55
N ASN A 214 -13.26 -15.95 5.48
CA ASN A 214 -13.96 -15.74 4.20
C ASN A 214 -15.49 -15.80 4.38
N SER A 215 -15.99 -16.75 5.16
CA SER A 215 -17.44 -16.87 5.42
C SER A 215 -18.01 -15.60 6.06
N ILE A 216 -17.28 -15.01 7.01
CA ILE A 216 -17.66 -13.75 7.67
C ILE A 216 -17.60 -12.60 6.66
N LEU A 217 -16.51 -12.50 5.89
CA LEU A 217 -16.29 -11.44 4.92
C LEU A 217 -17.29 -11.45 3.75
N CYS A 218 -17.93 -12.58 3.45
CA CYS A 218 -18.98 -12.70 2.42
C CYS A 218 -20.41 -12.37 2.89
N MET A 219 -20.71 -12.40 4.20
CA MET A 219 -22.08 -12.19 4.75
C MET A 219 -22.51 -10.73 4.80
#